data_AF-A0A2P6PIN5-F1
#
_entry.id   AF-A0A2P6PIN5-F1
#
_cell.length_a   1.000
_cell.length_b   1.000
_cell.length_c   1.000
_cell.angle_alpha   90.00
_cell.angle_beta   90.00
_cell.angle_gamma   90.00
#
_symmetry.space_group_name_H-M   'P 1'
#
loop_
_entity.id
_entity.type
_entity.pdbx_description
1 polymer ?
#
loop_
_entity_poly.entity_id
_entity_poly.type
_entity_poly.pdbx_seq_one_letter_code
_entity_poly.pdbx_strand_id
1 'polypeptide(L)'
;MAFLLTVGMCKERTKSEWKSFLVTMMGRNRLVLLTGLADAWPARHTWTLDHLLQNYGDTAFKISQRTSRKISMTFKDYVSYMKVQHDEDPLYIFDHKFGEVEPGLLKDYSVPYLFQEDFFDVLDKDKRPPFRWLIIGPQRSGASFAC
;
A
#
# COMPACT_ATOMS: atom_id res chain seq x y z
N MET A 1 15.59 -2.11 21.72
CA MET A 1 16.35 -0.88 21.45
C MET A 1 16.47 -0.72 19.93
N ALA A 2 15.44 -0.14 19.30
CA ALA A 2 15.45 0.11 17.87
C ALA A 2 16.10 1.48 17.65
N PHE A 3 17.35 1.47 17.17
CA PHE A 3 17.95 2.68 16.63
C PHE A 3 17.26 2.96 15.29
N LEU A 4 16.28 3.86 15.28
CA LEU A 4 15.96 4.60 14.06
C LEU A 4 17.21 5.42 13.74
N LEU A 5 18.06 4.90 12.87
CA LEU A 5 18.92 5.76 12.09
C LEU A 5 17.98 6.51 11.14
N THR A 6 17.45 7.64 11.61
CA THR A 6 17.16 8.76 10.73
C THR A 6 18.47 9.10 10.06
N VAL A 7 18.72 8.48 8.91
CA VAL A 7 19.71 9.00 7.97
C VAL A 7 19.11 10.30 7.49
N GLY A 8 19.38 11.36 8.25
CA GLY A 8 19.07 12.72 7.89
C GLY A 8 19.54 12.95 6.46
N MET A 9 18.73 13.71 5.71
CA MET A 9 19.02 14.20 4.36
C MET A 9 20.53 14.35 4.14
N CYS A 10 21.14 13.39 3.44
CA CYS A 10 22.56 13.39 3.19
C CYS A 10 22.83 13.20 1.70
N LYS A 11 22.98 14.37 1.06
CA LYS A 11 23.45 14.68 -0.29
C LYS A 11 22.50 14.42 -1.45
N GLU A 12 22.59 15.31 -2.45
CA GLU A 12 22.13 15.11 -3.82
C GLU A 12 22.80 13.86 -4.40
N ARG A 13 22.22 12.70 -4.12
CA ARG A 13 22.63 11.42 -4.70
C ARG A 13 21.91 11.26 -6.04
N THR A 14 22.67 10.82 -7.03
CA THR A 14 22.13 10.31 -8.29
C THR A 14 21.31 9.04 -8.05
N LYS A 15 20.47 8.66 -9.02
CA LYS A 15 19.63 7.45 -8.95
C LYS A 15 20.46 6.17 -8.72
N SER A 16 21.66 6.07 -9.32
CA SER A 16 22.56 4.92 -9.16
C SER A 16 23.15 4.84 -7.75
N GLU A 17 23.54 5.98 -7.17
CA GLU A 17 24.03 6.05 -5.79
C GLU A 17 22.95 5.64 -4.77
N TRP A 18 21.69 6.02 -5.03
CA TRP A 18 20.56 5.56 -4.22
C TRP A 18 20.34 4.05 -4.33
N LYS A 19 20.40 3.46 -5.53
CA LYS A 19 20.32 2.00 -5.71
C LYS A 19 21.42 1.27 -4.95
N SER A 20 22.68 1.69 -5.11
CA SER A 20 23.82 1.08 -4.41
C SER A 20 23.71 1.18 -2.89
N PHE A 21 23.28 2.34 -2.38
CA PHE A 21 23.00 2.54 -0.96
C PHE A 21 21.92 1.58 -0.46
N LEU A 22 20.79 1.45 -1.17
CA LEU A 22 19.72 0.54 -0.78
C LEU A 22 20.15 -0.92 -0.80
N VAL A 23 20.88 -1.37 -1.82
CA VAL A 23 21.43 -2.73 -1.89
C VAL A 23 22.32 -3.01 -0.68
N THR A 24 23.15 -2.05 -0.29
CA THR A 24 24.01 -2.18 0.91
C THR A 24 23.19 -2.28 2.19
N MET A 25 22.12 -1.49 2.33
CA MET A 25 21.26 -1.53 3.52
C MET A 25 20.42 -2.81 3.59
N MET A 26 19.90 -3.27 2.45
CA MET A 26 19.20 -4.55 2.32
C MET A 26 20.11 -5.72 2.69
N GLY A 27 21.35 -5.77 2.15
CA GLY A 27 22.32 -6.81 2.50
C GLY A 27 22.77 -6.81 3.97
N ARG A 28 22.48 -5.73 4.72
CA ARG A 28 22.77 -5.59 6.15
C ARG A 28 21.53 -5.70 7.03
N ASN A 29 20.37 -6.05 6.45
CA ASN A 29 19.07 -6.10 7.14
C ASN A 29 18.76 -4.83 7.94
N ARG A 30 19.09 -3.66 7.38
CA ARG A 30 18.82 -2.37 8.03
C ARG A 30 17.58 -1.69 7.47
N LEU A 31 16.69 -1.32 8.37
CA LEU A 31 15.51 -0.53 8.07
C LEU A 31 15.91 0.88 7.63
N VAL A 32 15.28 1.36 6.56
CA VAL A 32 15.46 2.71 6.03
C VAL A 32 14.08 3.29 5.71
N LEU A 33 13.85 4.53 6.16
CA LEU A 33 12.69 5.31 5.72
C LEU A 33 13.09 6.13 4.50
N LEU A 34 12.41 5.90 3.37
CA LEU A 34 12.61 6.65 2.14
C LEU A 34 11.50 7.68 1.96
N THR A 35 11.88 8.95 1.86
CA THR A 35 10.95 10.06 1.63
C THR A 35 11.05 10.56 0.19
N GLY A 36 9.98 11.16 -0.33
CA GLY A 36 9.96 11.84 -1.63
C GLY A 36 9.75 10.95 -2.86
N LEU A 37 9.76 9.62 -2.72
CA LEU A 37 9.55 8.71 -3.85
C LEU A 37 8.12 8.72 -4.41
N ALA A 38 7.15 9.07 -3.58
CA ALA A 38 5.74 9.13 -3.92
C ALA A 38 5.23 10.57 -4.13
N ASP A 39 6.11 11.58 -4.10
CA ASP A 39 5.69 12.98 -4.11
C ASP A 39 4.92 13.37 -5.38
N ALA A 40 5.26 12.74 -6.50
CA ALA A 40 4.67 12.98 -7.81
C ALA A 40 3.48 12.06 -8.13
N TRP A 41 3.05 11.19 -7.20
CA TRP A 41 1.92 10.30 -7.45
C TRP A 41 0.60 11.08 -7.45
N PRO A 42 -0.25 10.93 -8.49
CA PRO A 42 -1.59 11.52 -8.49
C PRO A 42 -2.41 11.15 -7.25
N ALA A 43 -2.21 9.93 -6.71
CA ALA A 43 -2.83 9.43 -5.48
C ALA A 43 -2.74 10.42 -4.31
N ARG A 44 -1.69 11.25 -4.24
CA ARG A 44 -1.52 12.26 -3.18
C ARG A 44 -2.68 13.26 -3.11
N HIS A 45 -3.37 13.47 -4.24
CA HIS A 45 -4.50 14.39 -4.36
C HIS A 45 -5.80 13.67 -4.70
N THR A 46 -5.74 12.52 -5.40
CA THR A 46 -6.93 11.78 -5.84
C THR A 46 -7.41 10.75 -4.83
N TRP A 47 -6.57 10.25 -3.92
CA TRP A 47 -6.98 9.24 -2.93
C TRP A 47 -7.49 9.89 -1.63
N THR A 48 -8.47 10.78 -1.79
CA THR A 48 -9.28 11.31 -0.69
C THR A 48 -10.57 10.50 -0.57
N LEU A 49 -11.17 10.46 0.63
CA LEU A 49 -12.44 9.73 0.82
C LEU A 49 -13.52 10.21 -0.13
N ASP A 50 -13.65 11.53 -0.33
CA ASP A 50 -14.69 12.11 -1.19
C ASP A 50 -14.47 11.74 -2.66
N HIS A 51 -13.24 11.84 -3.16
CA HIS A 51 -12.93 11.50 -4.55
C HIS A 51 -13.08 10.00 -4.82
N LEU A 52 -12.62 9.14 -3.90
CA LEU A 52 -12.79 7.69 -4.02
C LEU A 52 -14.26 7.29 -3.91
N LEU A 53 -15.05 7.97 -3.05
CA LEU A 53 -16.48 7.72 -2.91
C LEU A 53 -17.25 8.12 -4.18
N GLN A 54 -16.89 9.26 -4.78
CA GLN A 54 -17.52 9.74 -6.00
C GLN A 54 -17.26 8.80 -7.20
N ASN A 55 -16.02 8.30 -7.34
CA ASN A 55 -15.63 7.53 -8.52
C ASN A 55 -15.80 6.01 -8.35
N TYR A 56 -15.68 5.50 -7.12
CA TYR A 56 -15.61 4.06 -6.83
C TYR A 56 -16.57 3.63 -5.71
N GLY A 57 -17.59 4.44 -5.41
CA GLY A 57 -18.54 4.19 -4.33
C GLY A 57 -19.24 2.81 -4.41
N ASP A 58 -19.63 2.38 -5.61
CA ASP A 58 -20.28 1.09 -5.83
C ASP A 58 -19.29 -0.08 -6.02
N THR A 59 -17.99 0.20 -6.09
CA THR A 59 -16.96 -0.82 -6.24
C THR A 59 -16.80 -1.61 -4.95
N ALA A 60 -16.87 -2.94 -5.05
CA ALA A 60 -16.68 -3.84 -3.93
C ALA A 60 -15.19 -4.15 -3.71
N PHE A 61 -14.67 -3.83 -2.53
CA PHE A 61 -13.30 -4.13 -2.12
C PHE A 61 -13.28 -5.21 -1.03
N LYS A 62 -12.20 -5.99 -1.00
CA LYS A 62 -11.99 -6.99 0.06
C LYS A 62 -11.69 -6.34 1.40
N ILE A 63 -12.37 -6.84 2.41
CA ILE A 63 -12.21 -6.40 3.79
C ILE A 63 -11.35 -7.43 4.53
N SER A 64 -10.34 -6.92 5.23
CA SER A 64 -9.54 -7.70 6.16
C SER A 64 -10.37 -8.07 7.37
N GLN A 65 -10.37 -9.35 7.73
CA GLN A 65 -10.98 -9.85 8.95
C GLN A 65 -10.23 -11.08 9.43
N ARG A 66 -10.37 -11.38 10.73
CA ARG A 66 -9.68 -12.50 11.38
C ARG A 66 -10.22 -13.87 10.95
N THR A 67 -11.39 -13.92 10.32
CA THR A 67 -11.99 -15.18 9.87
C THR A 67 -11.54 -15.55 8.46
N SER A 68 -11.54 -16.85 8.14
CA SER A 68 -11.16 -17.36 6.82
C SER A 68 -12.15 -17.00 5.69
N ARG A 69 -13.30 -16.41 6.02
CA ARG A 69 -14.29 -16.01 5.02
C ARG A 69 -13.79 -14.79 4.26
N LYS A 70 -13.88 -14.85 2.94
CA LYS A 70 -13.62 -13.68 2.09
C LYS A 70 -14.86 -12.82 2.09
N ILE A 71 -14.77 -11.63 2.65
CA ILE A 71 -15.85 -10.64 2.62
C ILE A 71 -15.41 -9.47 1.74
N SER A 72 -16.34 -8.98 0.95
CA SER A 72 -16.21 -7.73 0.21
C SER A 72 -17.35 -6.80 0.58
N MET A 73 -17.10 -5.50 0.52
CA MET A 73 -18.07 -4.45 0.81
C MET A 73 -17.88 -3.33 -0.21
N THR A 74 -18.99 -2.70 -0.61
CA THR A 74 -18.90 -1.53 -1.49
C THR A 74 -18.16 -0.40 -0.78
N PHE A 75 -17.43 0.43 -1.52
CA PHE A 75 -16.67 1.51 -0.90
C PHE A 75 -17.59 2.49 -0.15
N LYS A 76 -18.80 2.76 -0.67
CA LYS A 76 -19.81 3.61 0.00
C LYS A 76 -20.28 3.03 1.33
N ASP A 77 -20.51 1.72 1.42
CA ASP A 77 -20.93 1.06 2.66
C ASP A 77 -19.76 1.07 3.65
N TYR A 78 -18.54 0.85 3.17
CA TYR A 78 -17.34 0.89 4.00
C TYR A 78 -17.08 2.30 4.57
N VAL A 79 -17.26 3.36 3.77
CA VAL A 79 -17.18 4.75 4.24
C VAL A 79 -18.27 5.04 5.27
N SER A 80 -19.48 4.51 5.08
CA SER A 80 -20.57 4.64 6.05
C SER A 80 -20.24 3.94 7.37
N TYR A 81 -19.67 2.73 7.32
CA TYR A 81 -19.13 2.02 8.48
C TYR A 81 -18.07 2.85 9.22
N MET A 82 -17.08 3.38 8.50
CA MET A 82 -15.99 4.17 9.09
C MET A 82 -16.47 5.39 9.90
N LYS A 83 -17.61 5.98 9.52
CA LYS A 83 -18.18 7.17 10.19
C LYS A 83 -18.83 6.89 11.54
N VAL A 84 -19.27 5.65 11.78
CA VAL A 84 -20.07 5.30 12.97
C VAL A 84 -19.40 4.28 13.90
N GLN A 85 -18.38 3.58 13.42
CA GLN A 85 -17.71 2.53 14.17
C GLN A 85 -16.95 3.08 15.39
N HIS A 86 -16.91 2.26 16.45
CA HIS A 86 -16.12 2.49 17.67
C HIS A 86 -15.40 1.20 18.08
N ASP A 87 -14.99 0.41 17.08
CA ASP A 87 -14.47 -0.94 17.30
C ASP A 87 -13.04 -0.87 17.87
N GLU A 88 -12.68 -1.87 18.68
CA GLU A 88 -11.32 -2.08 19.18
C GLU A 88 -10.37 -2.53 18.07
N ASP A 89 -10.87 -3.36 17.15
CA ASP A 89 -10.17 -3.86 15.96
C ASP A 89 -11.05 -3.60 14.72
N PRO A 90 -11.08 -2.35 14.20
CA PRO A 90 -11.94 -1.98 13.10
C PRO A 90 -11.60 -2.73 11.81
N LEU A 91 -12.61 -3.00 11.00
CA LEU A 91 -12.46 -3.52 9.66
C LEU A 91 -11.64 -2.54 8.80
N TYR A 92 -10.78 -3.08 7.93
CA TYR A 92 -10.05 -2.29 6.94
C TYR A 92 -10.04 -2.96 5.57
N ILE A 93 -9.99 -2.17 4.51
CA ILE A 93 -9.77 -2.68 3.15
C ILE A 93 -8.36 -3.22 3.06
N PHE A 94 -8.22 -4.45 2.56
CA PHE A 94 -6.94 -5.10 2.27
C PHE A 94 -7.09 -5.95 1.01
N ASP A 95 -7.02 -5.29 -0.15
CA ASP A 95 -7.37 -5.92 -1.42
C ASP A 95 -6.19 -5.99 -2.38
N HIS A 96 -5.72 -7.21 -2.67
CA HIS A 96 -4.70 -7.45 -3.68
C HIS A 96 -5.23 -7.49 -5.11
N LYS A 97 -6.55 -7.54 -5.30
CA LYS A 97 -7.19 -7.56 -6.61
C LYS A 97 -7.75 -6.20 -7.04
N PHE A 98 -7.44 -5.14 -6.30
CA PHE A 98 -8.02 -3.82 -6.54
C PHE A 98 -7.73 -3.31 -7.96
N GLY A 99 -6.56 -3.62 -8.52
CA GLY A 99 -6.15 -3.18 -9.85
C GLY A 99 -6.81 -3.96 -10.99
N GLU A 100 -7.33 -5.15 -10.72
CA GLU A 100 -8.11 -5.95 -11.66
C GLU A 100 -9.59 -5.57 -11.63
N VAL A 101 -10.10 -5.20 -10.45
CA VAL A 101 -11.48 -4.70 -10.27
C VAL A 101 -11.61 -3.28 -10.78
N GLU A 102 -10.65 -2.42 -10.44
CA GLU A 102 -10.64 -1.00 -10.81
C GLU A 102 -9.27 -0.59 -11.36
N PRO A 103 -9.03 -0.84 -12.66
CA PRO A 103 -7.76 -0.50 -13.30
C PRO A 103 -7.43 1.01 -13.29
N GLY A 104 -8.42 1.89 -13.08
CA GLY A 104 -8.22 3.33 -12.95
C GLY A 104 -7.27 3.68 -11.80
N LEU A 105 -7.37 2.99 -10.67
CA LEU A 105 -6.52 3.20 -9.49
C LEU A 105 -5.04 2.92 -9.76
N LEU A 106 -4.72 2.09 -10.77
CA LEU A 106 -3.33 1.80 -11.16
C LEU A 106 -2.65 2.97 -11.86
N LYS A 107 -3.42 3.97 -12.30
CA LYS A 107 -2.89 5.20 -12.93
C LYS A 107 -2.45 6.24 -11.90
N ASP A 108 -2.88 6.08 -10.64
CA ASP A 108 -2.64 7.05 -9.58
C ASP A 108 -1.27 6.89 -8.90
N TYR A 109 -0.52 5.83 -9.21
CA TYR A 109 0.81 5.59 -8.66
C TYR A 109 1.70 4.88 -9.67
N SER A 110 3.01 4.87 -9.39
CA SER A 110 3.97 4.09 -10.14
C SER A 110 4.98 3.45 -9.19
N VAL A 111 5.51 2.28 -9.55
CA VAL A 111 6.56 1.64 -8.76
C VAL A 111 7.80 2.53 -8.78
N PRO A 112 8.31 2.98 -7.62
CA PRO A 112 9.49 3.85 -7.58
C PRO A 112 10.69 3.20 -8.28
N TYR A 113 11.55 4.01 -8.89
CA TYR A 113 12.72 3.53 -9.68
C TYR A 113 13.68 2.61 -8.90
N LEU A 114 13.60 2.62 -7.56
CA LEU A 114 14.40 1.78 -6.66
C LEU A 114 13.85 0.36 -6.53
N PHE A 115 12.57 0.13 -6.85
CA PHE A 115 11.86 -1.14 -6.66
C PHE A 115 11.32 -1.73 -7.98
N GLN A 116 11.89 -1.31 -9.12
CA GLN A 116 11.47 -1.79 -10.44
C GLN A 116 11.91 -3.23 -10.75
N GLU A 117 12.89 -3.75 -10.01
CA GLU A 117 13.37 -5.12 -10.17
C GLU A 117 12.40 -6.08 -9.48
N ASP A 118 11.71 -6.89 -10.29
CA ASP A 118 10.66 -7.79 -9.86
C ASP A 118 10.94 -9.21 -10.36
N PHE A 119 11.61 -10.01 -9.52
CA PHE A 119 12.01 -11.37 -9.89
C PHE A 119 10.83 -12.33 -10.05
N PHE A 120 9.66 -12.01 -9.50
CA PHE A 120 8.46 -12.84 -9.65
C PHE A 120 7.73 -12.61 -10.97
N ASP A 121 8.14 -11.61 -11.76
CA ASP A 121 7.51 -11.31 -13.06
C ASP A 121 7.74 -12.40 -14.12
N VAL A 122 8.73 -13.28 -13.90
CA VAL A 122 8.97 -14.46 -14.76
C VAL A 122 7.91 -15.55 -14.58
N LEU A 123 7.08 -15.47 -13.53
CA LEU A 123 6.01 -16.43 -13.28
C LEU A 123 4.76 -16.06 -14.06
N ASP A 124 4.03 -17.09 -14.51
CA ASP A 124 2.69 -16.91 -15.06
C ASP A 124 1.79 -16.17 -14.06
N LYS A 125 0.86 -15.35 -14.55
CA LYS A 125 0.00 -14.48 -13.71
C LYS A 125 -0.80 -15.24 -12.65
N ASP A 126 -1.20 -16.48 -12.93
CA ASP A 126 -1.95 -17.36 -12.04
C ASP A 126 -1.07 -18.03 -10.97
N LYS A 127 0.24 -18.14 -11.22
CA LYS A 127 1.23 -18.72 -10.29
C LYS A 127 1.94 -17.66 -9.46
N ARG A 128 1.94 -16.42 -9.93
CA ARG A 128 2.55 -15.28 -9.25
C ARG A 128 1.81 -14.99 -7.92
N PRO A 129 2.53 -14.95 -6.78
CA PRO A 129 1.93 -14.53 -5.53
C PRO A 129 1.39 -13.09 -5.60
N PRO A 130 0.35 -12.74 -4.82
CA PRO A 130 -0.06 -11.36 -4.66
C PRO A 130 1.12 -10.47 -4.25
N PHE A 131 1.25 -9.29 -4.86
CA PHE A 131 2.44 -8.43 -4.71
C PHE A 131 2.11 -6.95 -4.49
N ARG A 132 0.83 -6.58 -4.54
CA ARG A 132 0.33 -5.22 -4.32
C ARG A 132 -1.00 -5.30 -3.61
N TRP A 133 -1.28 -4.35 -2.74
CA TRP A 133 -2.53 -4.27 -1.98
C TRP A 133 -2.99 -2.81 -1.89
N LEU A 134 -4.29 -2.58 -2.07
CA LEU A 134 -4.94 -1.36 -1.60
C LEU A 134 -5.27 -1.55 -0.12
N ILE A 135 -4.79 -0.62 0.71
CA ILE A 135 -5.00 -0.64 2.15
C ILE A 135 -5.65 0.68 2.57
N ILE A 136 -6.87 0.61 3.10
CA ILE A 136 -7.61 1.78 3.59
C ILE A 136 -8.28 1.38 4.90
N GLY A 137 -7.97 2.08 5.98
CA GLY A 137 -8.42 1.74 7.33
C GLY A 137 -8.70 2.98 8.17
N PRO A 138 -9.73 2.97 9.06
CA PRO A 138 -9.90 4.04 10.02
C PRO A 138 -8.84 3.96 11.13
N GLN A 139 -8.81 4.95 12.01
CA GLN A 139 -7.99 4.93 13.22
C GLN A 139 -8.21 3.62 14.01
N ARG A 140 -7.12 3.08 14.58
CA ARG A 140 -7.05 1.80 15.34
C ARG A 140 -7.04 0.53 14.49
N SER A 141 -7.31 0.61 13.18
CA SER A 141 -7.10 -0.54 12.29
C SER A 141 -5.62 -0.81 12.05
N GLY A 142 -5.27 -2.07 11.75
CA GLY A 142 -3.89 -2.44 11.46
C GLY A 142 -3.70 -3.93 11.18
N ALA A 143 -2.45 -4.31 10.94
CA ALA A 143 -2.05 -5.71 10.83
C ALA A 143 -1.41 -6.17 12.14
N SER A 144 -1.69 -7.42 12.53
CA SER A 144 -0.95 -8.09 13.60
C SER A 144 0.50 -8.34 13.19
N PHE A 145 1.37 -8.60 14.18
CA PHE A 145 2.76 -8.95 13.93
C PHE A 145 2.87 -10.15 12.99
N ALA A 146 3.68 -10.02 11.93
CA ALA A 146 3.94 -11.05 10.92
C ALA A 146 5.41 -10.92 10.45
N CYS A 147 5.95 -12.03 9.92
CA CYS A 147 7.34 -12.17 9.47
C CYS A 147 7.41 -12.29 7.95
#